data_AF-A0A2T4WQA1-F1
#
_entry.id   AF-A0A2T4WQA1-F1
#
_cell.length_a   1.000
_cell.length_b   1.000
_cell.length_c   1.000
_cell.angle_alpha   90.00
_cell.angle_beta   90.00
_cell.angle_gamma   90.00
#
_symmetry.space_group_name_H-M   'P 1'
#
loop_
_entity.id
_entity.type
_entity.pdbx_description
1 polymer ?
#
loop_
_entity_poly.entity_id
_entity_poly.type
_entity_poly.pdbx_seq_one_letter_code
_entity_poly.pdbx_strand_id
1 'polypeptide(L)'
;MDKKKLETLILVVGIVVVGAALALILLGGENPNSPLYTNITFAVGFLFYIIYNMMSTAGLQKEIKDLQNHVTALKEESARQKKEIESKTSELSTAQGEIGRLKQEGQKMLAENKKLSEELQSLKDSLTGK
;
A
#
# COMPACT_ATOMS: atom_id res chain seq x y z
N MET A 1 -17.61 0.30 14.95
CA MET A 1 -18.62 -0.76 15.19
C MET A 1 -18.47 -1.78 14.09
N ASP A 2 -18.25 -3.06 14.40
CA ASP A 2 -17.96 -4.09 13.39
C ASP A 2 -19.09 -4.17 12.36
N LYS A 3 -18.77 -4.23 11.07
CA LYS A 3 -19.76 -4.30 9.96
C LYS A 3 -20.81 -5.40 10.19
N LYS A 4 -20.40 -6.54 10.76
CA LYS A 4 -21.27 -7.65 11.14
C LYS A 4 -22.25 -7.31 12.27
N LYS A 5 -21.82 -6.53 13.27
CA LYS A 5 -22.69 -6.04 14.36
C LYS A 5 -23.70 -5.03 13.82
N LEU A 6 -23.27 -4.20 12.86
CA LEU A 6 -24.09 -3.23 12.13
C LEU A 6 -25.24 -3.94 11.36
N GLU A 7 -24.89 -4.95 10.59
CA GLU A 7 -25.84 -5.78 9.81
C GLU A 7 -26.83 -6.52 10.72
N THR A 8 -26.33 -7.12 11.80
CA THR A 8 -27.17 -7.83 12.78
C THR A 8 -28.16 -6.87 13.45
N LEU A 9 -27.73 -5.65 13.80
CA LEU A 9 -28.59 -4.65 14.43
C LEU A 9 -29.78 -4.28 13.53
N ILE A 10 -29.57 -4.11 12.22
CA ILE A 10 -30.66 -3.81 11.28
C ILE A 10 -31.62 -4.95 11.10
N LEU A 11 -31.10 -6.17 11.04
CA LEU A 11 -31.94 -7.33 10.95
C LEU A 11 -32.88 -7.40 12.16
N VAL A 12 -32.34 -7.15 13.37
CA VAL A 12 -33.13 -7.10 14.61
C VAL A 12 -34.15 -5.95 14.58
N VAL A 13 -33.75 -4.74 14.20
CA VAL A 13 -34.67 -3.59 14.10
C VAL A 13 -35.78 -3.85 13.08
N GLY A 14 -35.46 -4.44 11.93
CA GLY A 14 -36.43 -4.84 10.92
C GLY A 14 -37.47 -5.84 11.45
N ILE A 15 -37.00 -6.87 12.18
CA ILE A 15 -37.88 -7.85 12.84
C ILE A 15 -38.80 -7.16 13.86
N VAL A 16 -38.27 -6.22 14.66
CA VAL A 16 -39.06 -5.48 15.65
C VAL A 16 -40.13 -4.61 14.99
N VAL A 17 -39.79 -3.89 13.91
CA VAL A 17 -40.75 -3.05 13.17
C VAL A 17 -41.86 -3.90 12.57
N VAL A 18 -41.52 -5.03 11.93
CA VAL A 18 -42.50 -5.95 11.35
C VAL A 18 -43.37 -6.57 12.45
N GLY A 19 -42.79 -6.98 13.58
CA GLY A 19 -43.53 -7.51 14.71
C GLY A 19 -44.48 -6.50 15.33
N ALA A 20 -44.06 -5.25 15.50
CA ALA A 20 -44.90 -4.16 15.98
C ALA A 20 -46.06 -3.85 15.02
N ALA A 21 -45.79 -3.82 13.72
CA ALA A 21 -46.82 -3.62 12.70
C ALA A 21 -47.83 -4.78 12.68
N LEU A 22 -47.38 -6.03 12.77
CA LEU A 22 -48.26 -7.19 12.87
C LEU A 22 -49.08 -7.18 14.16
N ALA A 23 -48.50 -6.76 15.29
CA ALA A 23 -49.23 -6.61 16.55
C ALA A 23 -50.33 -5.54 16.43
N LEU A 24 -50.05 -4.41 15.77
CA LEU A 24 -51.06 -3.38 15.51
C LEU A 24 -52.20 -3.90 14.61
N ILE A 25 -51.88 -4.67 13.57
CA ILE A 25 -52.89 -5.27 12.68
C ILE A 25 -53.73 -6.34 13.39
N LEU A 26 -53.10 -7.26 14.13
CA LEU A 26 -53.76 -8.45 14.68
C LEU A 26 -54.39 -8.23 16.06
N LEU A 27 -53.80 -7.35 16.88
CA LEU A 27 -54.27 -7.05 18.24
C LEU A 27 -54.97 -5.69 18.34
N GLY A 28 -54.92 -4.87 17.28
CA GLY A 28 -55.55 -3.55 17.24
C GLY A 28 -57.08 -3.57 17.16
N GLY A 29 -57.69 -4.74 16.93
CA GLY A 29 -59.12 -5.02 17.12
C GLY A 29 -60.06 -3.98 16.50
N GLU A 30 -60.64 -3.13 17.35
CA GLU A 30 -61.69 -2.17 17.04
C GLU A 30 -61.20 -0.73 16.84
N ASN A 31 -59.89 -0.47 16.94
CA ASN A 31 -59.36 0.88 16.81
C ASN A 31 -59.36 1.33 15.33
N PRO A 32 -60.20 2.29 14.91
CA PRO A 32 -60.29 2.71 13.50
C PRO A 32 -59.00 3.34 12.98
N ASN A 33 -58.12 3.78 13.88
CA ASN A 33 -56.83 4.37 13.52
C ASN A 33 -55.69 3.32 13.41
N SER A 34 -55.94 2.04 13.70
CA SER A 34 -54.93 0.98 13.63
C SER A 34 -54.21 0.88 12.27
N PRO A 35 -54.91 0.96 11.12
CA PRO A 35 -54.25 1.00 9.81
C PRO A 35 -53.31 2.20 9.64
N LEU A 36 -53.69 3.35 10.20
CA LEU A 36 -52.91 4.58 10.17
C LEU A 36 -51.62 4.42 11.00
N TYR A 37 -51.72 3.91 12.22
CA TYR A 37 -50.55 3.65 13.08
C TYR A 37 -49.62 2.58 12.51
N THR A 38 -50.17 1.57 11.85
CA THR A 38 -49.39 0.53 11.17
C THR A 38 -48.56 1.13 10.02
N ASN A 39 -49.18 1.96 9.18
CA ASN A 39 -48.48 2.64 8.09
C ASN A 39 -47.41 3.61 8.61
N ILE A 40 -47.69 4.35 9.68
CA ILE A 40 -46.70 5.21 10.33
C ILE A 40 -45.54 4.37 10.87
N THR A 41 -45.82 3.23 11.49
CA THR A 41 -44.79 2.31 12.04
C THR A 41 -43.86 1.82 10.93
N PHE A 42 -44.42 1.37 9.80
CA PHE A 42 -43.60 1.00 8.64
C PHE A 42 -42.83 2.18 8.08
N ALA A 43 -43.45 3.35 7.91
CA ALA A 43 -42.79 4.54 7.38
C ALA A 43 -41.59 4.99 8.23
N VAL A 44 -41.76 5.00 9.56
CA VAL A 44 -40.69 5.32 10.51
C VAL A 44 -39.58 4.26 10.45
N GLY A 45 -39.93 2.97 10.40
CA GLY A 45 -38.95 1.89 10.25
C GLY A 45 -38.14 2.02 8.96
N PHE A 46 -38.79 2.31 7.83
CA PHE A 46 -38.12 2.57 6.55
C PHE A 46 -37.23 3.81 6.60
N LEU A 47 -37.66 4.87 7.29
CA LEU A 47 -36.86 6.08 7.43
C LEU A 47 -35.54 5.80 8.18
N PHE A 48 -35.59 5.07 9.29
CA PHE A 48 -34.38 4.67 10.02
C PHE A 48 -33.47 3.78 9.17
N TYR A 49 -34.05 2.86 8.40
CA TYR A 49 -33.30 2.02 7.48
C TYR A 49 -32.57 2.84 6.39
N ILE A 50 -33.24 3.85 5.80
CA ILE A 50 -32.64 4.73 4.79
C ILE A 50 -31.51 5.58 5.40
N ILE A 51 -31.75 6.23 6.54
CA ILE A 51 -30.75 7.07 7.21
C ILE A 51 -29.51 6.24 7.54
N TYR A 52 -29.71 5.05 8.09
CA TYR A 52 -28.61 4.14 8.36
C TYR A 52 -27.85 3.79 7.08
N ASN A 53 -28.55 3.38 6.01
CA ASN A 53 -27.88 2.95 4.78
C ASN A 53 -27.08 4.09 4.17
N MET A 54 -27.61 5.30 4.25
CA MET A 54 -26.91 6.51 3.81
C MET A 54 -25.62 6.73 4.63
N MET A 55 -25.71 6.62 5.96
CA MET A 55 -24.54 6.78 6.83
C MET A 55 -23.49 5.68 6.63
N SER A 56 -23.93 4.43 6.50
CA SER A 56 -23.05 3.29 6.23
C SER A 56 -22.38 3.42 4.85
N THR A 57 -23.14 3.80 3.82
CA THR A 57 -22.61 4.03 2.47
C THR A 57 -21.62 5.19 2.46
N ALA A 58 -21.89 6.30 3.15
CA ALA A 58 -20.98 7.42 3.25
C ALA A 58 -19.65 7.03 3.96
N GLY A 59 -19.74 6.24 5.03
CA GLY A 59 -18.55 5.69 5.71
C GLY A 59 -17.72 4.80 4.79
N LEU A 60 -18.37 3.88 4.07
CA LEU A 60 -17.70 3.00 3.10
C LEU A 60 -17.07 3.79 1.95
N GLN A 61 -17.75 4.82 1.43
CA GLN A 61 -17.19 5.68 0.38
C GLN A 61 -15.94 6.42 0.85
N LYS A 62 -15.93 6.88 2.11
CA LYS A 62 -14.74 7.49 2.71
C LYS A 62 -13.59 6.49 2.83
N GLU A 63 -13.85 5.29 3.36
CA GLU A 63 -12.84 4.23 3.46
C GLU A 63 -12.30 3.84 2.08
N ILE A 64 -13.15 3.72 1.06
CA ILE A 64 -12.74 3.44 -0.32
C ILE A 64 -11.82 4.56 -0.84
N LYS A 65 -12.17 5.83 -0.62
CA LYS A 65 -11.36 6.97 -1.06
C LYS A 65 -10.00 7.00 -0.35
N ASP A 66 -9.98 6.78 0.96
CA ASP A 66 -8.74 6.74 1.74
C ASP A 66 -7.84 5.58 1.26
N LEU A 67 -8.43 4.41 0.99
CA LEU A 67 -7.70 3.25 0.47
C LEU A 67 -7.17 3.51 -0.95
N GLN A 68 -7.94 4.16 -1.82
CA GLN A 68 -7.49 4.58 -3.16
C GLN A 68 -6.31 5.56 -3.09
N ASN A 69 -6.34 6.50 -2.15
CA ASN A 69 -5.23 7.43 -1.92
C ASN A 69 -3.97 6.68 -1.47
N HIS A 70 -4.11 5.74 -0.52
CA HIS A 70 -3.00 4.88 -0.08
C HIS A 70 -2.42 4.04 -1.22
N VAL A 71 -3.27 3.43 -2.05
CA VAL A 71 -2.82 2.65 -3.21
C VAL A 71 -2.07 3.53 -4.21
N THR A 72 -2.55 4.75 -4.45
CA THR A 72 -1.89 5.71 -5.35
C THR A 72 -0.51 6.10 -4.81
N ALA A 73 -0.43 6.47 -3.52
CA ALA A 73 0.83 6.83 -2.87
C ALA A 73 1.85 5.67 -2.92
N LEU A 74 1.42 4.44 -2.62
CA LEU A 74 2.29 3.26 -2.70
C LEU A 74 2.78 3.00 -4.14
N LYS A 75 1.94 3.25 -5.15
CA LYS A 75 2.33 3.10 -6.55
C LYS A 75 3.38 4.13 -6.95
N GLU A 76 3.25 5.37 -6.49
CA GLU A 76 4.22 6.44 -6.71
C GLU A 76 5.56 6.12 -6.01
N GLU A 77 5.51 5.68 -4.75
CA GLU A 77 6.69 5.28 -4.00
C GLU A 77 7.41 4.10 -4.66
N SER A 78 6.67 3.08 -5.09
CA SER A 78 7.23 1.94 -5.82
C SER A 78 7.92 2.36 -7.13
N ALA A 79 7.31 3.28 -7.88
CA ALA A 79 7.92 3.82 -9.10
C ALA A 79 9.21 4.62 -8.80
N ARG A 80 9.23 5.38 -7.70
CA ARG A 80 10.41 6.13 -7.26
C ARG A 80 11.54 5.18 -6.86
N GLN A 81 11.25 4.17 -6.05
CA GLN A 81 12.23 3.16 -5.63
C GLN A 81 12.81 2.41 -6.83
N LYS A 82 11.97 2.08 -7.82
CA LYS A 82 12.45 1.44 -9.05
C LYS A 82 13.48 2.31 -9.79
N LYS A 83 13.21 3.61 -9.95
CA LYS A 83 14.17 4.54 -10.56
C LYS A 83 15.47 4.65 -9.75
N GLU A 84 15.37 4.66 -8.43
CA GLU A 84 16.55 4.70 -7.56
C GLU A 84 17.42 3.44 -7.71
N ILE A 85 16.79 2.27 -7.79
CA ILE A 85 17.49 1.00 -8.06
C ILE A 85 18.18 1.04 -9.43
N GLU A 86 17.51 1.53 -10.47
CA GLU A 86 18.10 1.68 -11.80
C GLU A 86 19.33 2.63 -11.78
N SER A 87 19.24 3.77 -11.09
CA SER A 87 20.38 4.70 -10.90
C SER A 87 21.56 4.03 -10.20
N LYS A 88 21.30 3.40 -9.04
CA LYS A 88 22.35 2.72 -8.26
C LYS A 88 22.99 1.56 -9.03
N THR A 89 22.21 0.86 -9.85
CA THR A 89 22.72 -0.22 -10.70
C THR A 89 23.68 0.34 -11.77
N SER A 90 23.35 1.48 -12.37
CA SER A 90 24.22 2.16 -13.34
C SER A 90 25.51 2.66 -12.69
N GLU A 91 25.41 3.28 -11.51
CA GLU A 91 26.56 3.72 -10.71
C GLU A 91 27.47 2.53 -10.36
N LEU A 92 26.90 1.41 -9.93
CA LEU A 92 27.65 0.19 -9.60
C LEU A 92 28.38 -0.38 -10.82
N SER A 93 27.72 -0.42 -11.98
CA SER A 93 28.36 -0.86 -13.23
C SER A 93 29.53 0.04 -13.63
N THR A 94 29.39 1.36 -13.43
CA THR A 94 30.44 2.34 -13.73
C THR A 94 31.64 2.14 -12.81
N ALA A 95 31.39 2.01 -11.50
CA ALA A 95 32.43 1.76 -10.50
C ALA A 95 33.18 0.45 -10.77
N GLN A 96 32.47 -0.62 -11.16
CA GLN A 96 33.09 -1.88 -11.55
C GLN A 96 34.02 -1.73 -12.76
N GLY A 97 33.60 -0.95 -13.77
CA GLY A 97 34.43 -0.63 -14.93
C GLY A 97 35.71 0.12 -14.53
N GLU A 98 35.58 1.12 -13.64
CA GLU A 98 36.73 1.89 -13.15
C GLU A 98 37.70 1.03 -12.34
N ILE A 99 37.20 0.17 -11.46
CA ILE A 99 38.03 -0.82 -10.74
C ILE A 99 38.80 -1.72 -11.71
N GLY A 100 38.14 -2.17 -12.79
CA GLY A 100 38.78 -2.96 -13.84
C GLY A 100 39.93 -2.22 -14.52
N ARG A 101 39.71 -0.95 -14.88
CA ARG A 101 40.74 -0.09 -15.49
C ARG A 101 41.92 0.14 -14.55
N LEU A 102 41.66 0.53 -13.30
CA LEU A 102 42.69 0.76 -12.29
C LEU A 102 43.52 -0.50 -12.02
N LYS A 103 42.89 -1.69 -12.02
CA LYS A 103 43.60 -2.95 -11.88
C LYS A 103 44.56 -3.20 -13.04
N GLN A 104 44.16 -2.92 -14.28
CA GLN A 104 45.04 -3.05 -15.44
C GLN A 104 46.21 -2.05 -15.40
N GLU A 105 45.94 -0.79 -15.01
CA GLU A 105 46.98 0.22 -14.85
C GLU A 105 47.99 -0.18 -13.77
N GLY A 106 47.52 -0.66 -12.62
CA GLY A 106 48.38 -1.18 -11.55
C GLY A 106 49.26 -2.35 -12.00
N GLN A 107 48.73 -3.27 -12.82
CA GLN A 107 49.52 -4.37 -13.39
C GLN A 107 50.60 -3.87 -14.36
N LYS A 108 50.28 -2.89 -15.23
CA LYS A 108 51.26 -2.29 -16.14
C LYS A 108 52.39 -1.62 -15.37
N MET A 109 52.05 -0.83 -14.36
CA MET A 109 53.02 -0.10 -13.54
C MET A 109 53.92 -1.06 -12.71
N LEU A 110 53.37 -2.19 -12.25
CA LEU A 110 54.16 -3.27 -11.62
C LEU A 110 55.16 -3.90 -12.59
N ALA A 111 54.72 -4.20 -13.82
CA ALA A 111 55.59 -4.77 -14.85
C ALA A 111 56.71 -3.79 -15.25
N GLU A 112 56.39 -2.51 -15.39
CA GLU A 112 57.36 -1.45 -15.70
C GLU A 112 58.38 -1.27 -14.56
N ASN A 113 57.92 -1.23 -13.30
CA ASN A 113 58.81 -1.21 -12.13
C ASN A 113 59.76 -2.40 -12.09
N LYS A 114 59.25 -3.61 -12.39
CA LYS A 114 60.09 -4.82 -12.43
C LYS A 114 61.18 -4.69 -13.49
N LYS A 115 60.83 -4.22 -14.69
CA LYS A 115 61.77 -4.01 -15.79
C LYS A 115 62.83 -2.96 -15.43
N LEU A 116 62.43 -1.82 -14.88
CA LEU A 116 63.35 -0.77 -14.39
C LEU A 116 64.29 -1.31 -13.30
N SER A 117 63.79 -2.15 -12.39
CA SER A 117 64.61 -2.78 -11.35
C SER A 117 65.65 -3.73 -11.94
N GLU A 118 65.28 -4.53 -12.95
CA GLU A 118 66.20 -5.42 -13.67
C GLU A 118 67.27 -4.61 -14.42
N GLU A 119 66.88 -3.53 -15.10
CA GLU A 119 67.79 -2.60 -15.78
C GLU A 119 68.78 -1.97 -14.79
N LEU A 120 68.31 -1.45 -13.65
CA LEU A 120 69.17 -0.90 -12.59
C LEU A 120 70.16 -1.93 -12.04
N GLN A 121 69.71 -3.17 -11.83
CA GLN A 121 70.56 -4.26 -11.36
C GLN A 121 71.68 -4.55 -12.38
N SER A 122 71.33 -4.69 -13.66
CA SER A 122 72.32 -4.93 -14.73
C SER A 122 73.34 -3.81 -14.88
N LEU A 123 72.91 -2.56 -14.72
CA LEU A 123 73.77 -1.38 -14.77
C LEU A 123 74.76 -1.38 -13.59
N LYS A 124 74.27 -1.75 -12.40
CA LYS A 124 75.09 -1.84 -11.19
C LYS A 124 76.13 -2.95 -11.28
N ASP A 125 75.75 -4.12 -11.80
CA ASP A 125 76.69 -5.23 -12.00
C ASP A 125 77.80 -4.82 -13.00
N SER A 126 77.42 -4.18 -14.11
CA SER A 126 78.36 -3.62 -15.09
C SER A 126 79.33 -2.59 -14.50
N LEU A 127 78.87 -1.76 -13.55
CA LEU A 127 79.69 -0.73 -12.92
C LEU A 127 80.63 -1.27 -11.82
N THR A 128 80.24 -2.37 -11.17
CA THR A 128 81.00 -2.96 -10.04
C THR A 128 81.99 -4.04 -10.46
N GLY A 129 82.10 -4.33 -11.76
CA GLY A 129 83.15 -5.19 -12.32
C GLY A 129 83.00 -6.67 -11.97
N LYS A 130 81.76 -7.14 -11.81
CA LYS A 130 81.40 -8.57 -11.86
C LYS A 130 80.74 -8.89 -13.19
#